data_AF-A0A1I6UMH5-F1
#
_entry.id   AF-A0A1I6UMH5-F1
#
_cell.length_a   1.000
_cell.length_b   1.000
_cell.length_c   1.000
_cell.angle_alpha   90.00
_cell.angle_beta   90.00
_cell.angle_gamma   90.00
#
_symmetry.space_group_name_H-M   'P 1'
#
loop_
_entity.id
_entity.type
_entity.pdbx_description
1 polymer ?
#
loop_
_entity_poly.entity_id
_entity_poly.type
_entity_poly.pdbx_seq_one_letter_code
_entity_poly.pdbx_strand_id
1 'polypeptide(L)'
;MSNDVLFDCSQFVSFNTDDSCVVDDLKADLKKLEFEKIKIKAEIDNVKLQYYQEEWLEYVFEMVDLEFLGYLQSNEWPQQNEVPVPIEKLISVLKNYVDLKLIRDLKIMFVGCAPEKKNEKWVSRVRVTSDKIIDELYENQFETVIILEVD
;
A
#
# COMPACT_ATOMS: atom_id res chain seq x y z
N MET A 1 0.79 -6.61 29.34
CA MET A 1 1.89 -6.97 28.41
C MET A 1 2.05 -5.78 27.50
N SER A 2 3.23 -5.18 27.40
CA SER A 2 3.48 -4.14 26.41
C SER A 2 3.26 -4.75 25.03
N ASN A 3 2.39 -4.16 24.22
CA ASN A 3 2.37 -4.41 22.80
C ASN A 3 3.41 -3.47 22.20
N ASP A 4 4.69 -3.84 22.32
CA ASP A 4 5.75 -3.02 21.73
C ASP A 4 5.54 -3.01 20.21
N VAL A 5 5.42 -1.80 19.66
CA VAL A 5 5.17 -1.55 18.24
C VAL A 5 6.53 -1.53 17.54
N LEU A 6 6.70 -2.40 16.54
CA LEU A 6 7.92 -2.47 15.73
C LEU A 6 7.97 -1.33 14.71
N PHE A 7 6.84 -1.05 14.08
CA PHE A 7 6.63 0.09 13.19
C PHE A 7 5.14 0.35 13.01
N ASP A 8 4.80 1.56 12.58
CA ASP A 8 3.44 2.02 12.32
C ASP A 8 3.42 2.90 11.06
N CYS A 9 2.21 3.33 10.68
CA CYS A 9 1.96 4.34 9.65
C CYS A 9 2.79 4.12 8.36
N SER A 10 2.82 2.89 7.87
CA SER A 10 3.65 2.49 6.73
C SER A 10 2.79 1.99 5.58
N GLN A 11 3.17 2.35 4.36
CA GLN A 11 2.39 2.02 3.16
C GLN A 11 3.31 1.55 2.04
N PHE A 12 2.90 0.47 1.38
CA PHE A 12 3.73 -0.25 0.42
C PHE A 12 2.96 -0.58 -0.84
N VAL A 13 3.71 -0.67 -1.93
CA VAL A 13 3.29 -1.36 -3.15
C VAL A 13 4.33 -2.43 -3.49
N SER A 14 3.84 -3.62 -3.81
CA SER A 14 4.65 -4.80 -4.08
C SER A 14 4.11 -5.43 -5.36
N PHE A 15 4.95 -5.68 -6.36
CA PHE A 15 4.49 -6.12 -7.69
C PHE A 15 5.59 -6.87 -8.43
N ASN A 16 5.19 -7.56 -9.50
CA ASN A 16 6.09 -8.16 -10.48
C ASN A 16 5.98 -7.42 -11.81
N THR A 17 7.07 -7.39 -12.58
CA THR A 17 7.07 -6.98 -13.99
C THR A 17 8.23 -7.66 -14.68
N ASP A 18 8.09 -7.91 -15.98
CA ASP A 18 9.16 -8.49 -16.79
C ASP A 18 10.03 -7.38 -17.46
N ASP A 19 9.67 -6.10 -17.27
CA ASP A 19 10.38 -4.94 -17.81
C ASP A 19 10.86 -4.00 -16.70
N SER A 20 12.18 -3.94 -16.50
CA SER A 20 12.80 -3.08 -15.49
C SER A 20 12.55 -1.58 -15.71
N CYS A 21 12.28 -1.13 -16.95
CA CYS A 21 11.98 0.27 -17.22
C CYS A 21 10.65 0.68 -16.57
N VAL A 22 9.68 -0.22 -16.50
CA VAL A 22 8.38 0.01 -15.84
C VAL A 22 8.56 0.34 -14.36
N VAL A 23 9.58 -0.24 -13.71
CA VAL A 23 9.88 -0.02 -12.29
C VAL A 23 10.32 1.43 -12.06
N ASP A 24 11.20 1.94 -12.92
CA ASP A 24 11.69 3.32 -12.86
C ASP A 24 10.59 4.33 -13.22
N ASP A 25 9.78 4.02 -14.23
CA ASP A 25 8.64 4.84 -14.64
C ASP A 25 7.59 4.95 -13.53
N LEU A 26 7.19 3.82 -12.93
CA LEU A 26 6.24 3.80 -11.82
C LEU A 26 6.79 4.58 -10.62
N LYS A 27 8.07 4.39 -10.29
CA LYS A 27 8.73 5.15 -9.22
C LYS A 27 8.72 6.65 -9.51
N ALA A 28 8.94 7.05 -10.76
CA ALA A 28 8.91 8.46 -11.16
C ALA A 28 7.48 9.04 -11.09
N ASP A 29 6.47 8.28 -11.47
CA ASP A 29 5.07 8.69 -11.37
C ASP A 29 4.60 8.81 -9.92
N LEU A 30 4.95 7.87 -9.06
CA LEU A 30 4.65 7.95 -7.63
C LEU A 30 5.32 9.18 -6.98
N LYS A 31 6.56 9.52 -7.36
CA LYS A 31 7.22 10.75 -6.87
C LYS A 31 6.50 12.04 -7.24
N LYS A 32 5.68 12.06 -8.31
CA LYS A 32 4.86 13.23 -8.68
C LYS A 32 3.66 13.41 -7.75
N LEU A 33 3.35 12.42 -6.91
CA LEU A 33 2.26 12.47 -5.94
C LEU A 33 2.64 13.14 -4.61
N GLU A 34 3.78 13.83 -4.57
CA GLU A 34 4.24 14.63 -3.43
C GLU A 34 4.63 13.81 -2.17
N PHE A 35 4.77 12.49 -2.29
CA PHE A 35 5.42 11.67 -1.25
C PHE A 35 6.81 12.22 -0.93
N GLU A 36 7.16 12.31 0.36
CA GLU A 36 8.48 12.76 0.80
C GLU A 36 9.59 11.90 0.20
N LYS A 37 9.37 10.58 0.16
CA LYS A 37 10.34 9.63 -0.38
C LYS A 37 9.67 8.35 -0.87
N ILE A 38 10.15 7.83 -1.99
CA ILE A 38 9.89 6.45 -2.43
C ILE A 38 11.15 5.62 -2.23
N LYS A 39 11.14 4.73 -1.24
CA LYS A 39 12.23 3.79 -0.97
C LYS A 39 12.02 2.51 -1.78
N ILE A 40 13.08 2.00 -2.40
CA ILE A 40 13.07 0.66 -3.00
C ILE A 40 13.37 -0.40 -1.95
N LYS A 41 13.07 -1.67 -2.25
CA LYS A 41 13.32 -2.82 -1.35
C LYS A 41 14.65 -2.80 -0.59
N ALA A 42 15.76 -2.43 -1.24
CA ALA A 42 17.08 -2.35 -0.61
C ALA A 42 17.25 -1.20 0.42
N GLU A 43 16.38 -0.19 0.36
CA GLU A 43 16.35 0.97 1.27
C GLU A 43 15.30 0.83 2.39
N ILE A 44 14.43 -0.18 2.32
CA ILE A 44 13.39 -0.43 3.33
C ILE A 44 14.03 -1.09 4.55
N ASP A 45 13.64 -0.65 5.74
CA ASP A 45 14.14 -1.21 7.00
C ASP A 45 13.89 -2.72 7.06
N ASN A 46 14.94 -3.48 7.38
CA ASN A 46 14.88 -4.94 7.37
C ASN A 46 13.80 -5.50 8.31
N VAL A 47 13.47 -4.81 9.41
CA VAL A 47 12.38 -5.20 10.30
C VAL A 47 11.03 -5.23 9.56
N LYS A 48 10.74 -4.23 8.71
CA LYS A 48 9.50 -4.16 7.92
C LYS A 48 9.46 -5.29 6.90
N LEU A 49 10.60 -5.54 6.24
CA LEU A 49 10.73 -6.61 5.25
C LEU A 49 10.56 -8.01 5.87
N GLN A 50 11.15 -8.26 7.03
CA GLN A 50 10.99 -9.53 7.74
C GLN A 50 9.55 -9.69 8.26
N TYR A 51 8.93 -8.60 8.71
CA TYR A 51 7.60 -8.65 9.28
C TYR A 51 6.53 -9.05 8.25
N TYR A 52 6.55 -8.59 7.01
CA TYR A 52 5.60 -9.07 6.00
C TYR A 52 6.26 -9.84 4.86
N GLN A 53 7.22 -10.72 5.18
CA GLN A 53 8.04 -11.43 4.18
C GLN A 53 7.23 -12.15 3.09
N GLU A 54 6.02 -12.62 3.40
CA GLU A 54 5.14 -13.36 2.47
C GLU A 54 4.39 -12.45 1.49
N GLU A 55 4.39 -11.14 1.73
CA GLU A 55 3.67 -10.14 0.93
C GLU A 55 4.59 -9.46 -0.10
N TRP A 56 5.89 -9.73 -0.04
CA TRP A 56 6.89 -9.10 -0.89
C TRP A 56 7.15 -9.88 -2.17
N LEU A 57 6.96 -9.19 -3.29
CA LEU A 57 7.24 -9.67 -4.63
C LEU A 57 8.63 -9.23 -5.07
N GLU A 58 8.92 -9.34 -6.37
CA GLU A 58 10.20 -8.95 -6.94
C GLU A 58 10.53 -7.49 -6.62
N TYR A 59 9.59 -6.59 -6.93
CA TYR A 59 9.71 -5.17 -6.67
C TYR A 59 8.84 -4.74 -5.50
N VAL A 60 9.42 -3.95 -4.60
CA VAL A 60 8.71 -3.37 -3.46
C VAL A 60 9.11 -1.92 -3.31
N PHE A 61 8.11 -1.05 -3.18
CA PHE A 61 8.28 0.34 -2.79
C PHE A 61 7.60 0.60 -1.46
N GLU A 62 8.29 1.33 -0.58
CA GLU A 62 7.68 2.00 0.57
C GLU A 62 7.48 3.48 0.18
N MET A 63 6.23 3.94 0.24
CA MET A 63 5.88 5.34 0.01
C MET A 63 5.89 6.04 1.37
N VAL A 64 6.91 6.86 1.61
CA VAL A 64 7.05 7.65 2.84
C VAL A 64 6.35 8.98 2.62
N ASP A 65 5.44 9.31 3.52
CA ASP A 65 4.64 10.52 3.48
C ASP A 65 4.55 11.14 4.87
N LEU A 66 4.24 12.44 4.92
CA LEU A 66 3.93 13.16 6.17
C LEU A 66 2.61 12.68 6.77
N GLU A 67 1.65 12.34 5.90
CA GLU A 67 0.33 11.84 6.29
C GLU A 67 0.18 10.38 5.88
N PHE A 68 -0.15 9.52 6.86
CA PHE A 68 -0.43 8.11 6.58
C PHE A 68 -1.74 7.99 5.80
N LEU A 69 -1.69 7.36 4.62
CA LEU A 69 -2.87 7.22 3.76
C LEU A 69 -3.80 6.07 4.18
N GLY A 70 -3.39 5.26 5.16
CA GLY A 70 -4.22 4.21 5.75
C GLY A 70 -4.86 4.65 7.06
N TYR A 71 -5.78 3.83 7.58
CA TYR A 71 -6.46 4.08 8.86
C TYR A 71 -7.09 5.48 8.94
N LEU A 72 -7.92 5.80 7.94
CA LEU A 72 -8.61 7.07 7.86
C LEU A 72 -9.77 7.11 8.88
N GLN A 73 -9.85 8.18 9.64
CA GLN A 73 -10.94 8.41 10.58
C GLN A 73 -12.23 8.70 9.80
N SER A 74 -13.38 8.47 10.44
CA SER A 74 -14.69 8.61 9.80
C SER A 74 -15.01 10.03 9.27
N ASN A 75 -14.27 11.03 9.73
CA ASN A 75 -14.36 12.42 9.24
C ASN A 75 -13.43 12.70 8.04
N GLU A 76 -12.47 11.84 7.75
CA GLU A 76 -11.49 11.99 6.67
C GLU A 76 -11.97 11.38 5.35
N TRP A 77 -12.75 10.31 5.41
CA TRP A 77 -13.45 9.72 4.26
C TRP A 77 -14.89 9.32 4.64
N PRO A 78 -15.80 10.30 4.74
CA PRO A 78 -17.13 10.09 5.34
C PRO A 78 -18.12 9.35 4.43
N GLN A 79 -17.92 9.41 3.11
CA GLN A 79 -18.77 8.77 2.11
C GLN A 79 -17.90 8.17 1.01
N GLN A 80 -18.31 7.02 0.47
CA GLN A 80 -17.55 6.27 -0.53
C GLN A 80 -17.14 7.09 -1.75
N ASN A 81 -18.00 8.02 -2.18
CA ASN A 81 -17.77 8.91 -3.32
C ASN A 81 -16.96 10.18 -2.98
N GLU A 82 -16.66 10.43 -1.71
CA GLU A 82 -15.83 11.54 -1.24
C GLU A 82 -14.39 11.08 -0.99
N VAL A 83 -13.77 10.48 -2.01
CA VAL A 83 -12.43 9.87 -1.92
C VAL A 83 -11.37 10.93 -1.60
N PRO A 84 -10.51 10.72 -0.58
CA PRO A 84 -9.38 11.60 -0.33
C PRO A 84 -8.48 11.72 -1.55
N VAL A 85 -8.15 12.95 -1.93
CA VAL A 85 -7.36 13.26 -3.14
C VAL A 85 -6.04 12.48 -3.21
N PRO A 86 -5.26 12.30 -2.12
CA PRO A 86 -4.04 11.50 -2.16
C PRO A 86 -4.30 10.03 -2.52
N ILE A 87 -5.37 9.42 -1.99
CA ILE A 87 -5.79 8.05 -2.31
C ILE A 87 -6.22 7.98 -3.76
N GLU A 88 -7.09 8.89 -4.22
CA GLU A 88 -7.56 8.90 -5.61
C GLU A 88 -6.39 8.97 -6.59
N LYS A 89 -5.42 9.86 -6.35
CA LYS A 89 -4.22 10.00 -7.17
C LYS A 89 -3.36 8.73 -7.16
N LEU A 90 -3.09 8.17 -5.98
CA LEU A 90 -2.31 6.94 -5.85
C LEU A 90 -2.95 5.78 -6.62
N ILE A 91 -4.24 5.54 -6.39
CA ILE A 91 -4.95 4.44 -7.04
C ILE A 91 -5.06 4.66 -8.54
N SER A 92 -5.25 5.89 -9.00
CA SER A 92 -5.26 6.22 -10.44
C SER A 92 -3.94 5.85 -11.12
N VAL A 93 -2.79 6.19 -10.50
CA VAL A 93 -1.47 5.80 -11.02
C VAL A 93 -1.35 4.27 -11.05
N LEU A 94 -1.58 3.58 -9.93
CA LEU A 94 -1.39 2.13 -9.86
C LEU A 94 -2.32 1.38 -10.82
N LYS A 95 -3.58 1.80 -10.90
CA LYS A 95 -4.57 1.24 -11.82
C LYS A 95 -4.12 1.34 -13.27
N ASN A 96 -3.54 2.47 -13.69
CA ASN A 96 -3.05 2.62 -15.05
C ASN A 96 -1.99 1.56 -15.41
N TYR A 97 -1.09 1.24 -14.48
CA TYR A 97 -0.05 0.21 -14.72
C TYR A 97 -0.63 -1.20 -14.76
N VAL A 98 -1.64 -1.50 -13.94
CA VAL A 98 -2.36 -2.79 -13.96
C VAL A 98 -3.19 -2.94 -15.24
N ASP A 99 -3.99 -1.93 -15.60
CA ASP A 99 -4.89 -1.97 -16.76
C ASP A 99 -4.12 -2.09 -18.09
N LEU A 100 -2.94 -1.44 -18.17
CA LEU A 100 -2.03 -1.56 -19.30
C LEU A 100 -1.17 -2.84 -19.27
N LYS A 101 -1.32 -3.68 -18.24
CA LYS A 101 -0.58 -4.93 -18.03
C LYS A 101 0.94 -4.74 -17.98
N LEU A 102 1.38 -3.59 -17.46
CA LEU A 102 2.79 -3.27 -17.29
C LEU A 102 3.35 -3.92 -16.02
N ILE A 103 2.50 -4.12 -15.03
CA ILE A 103 2.81 -4.85 -13.79
C ILE A 103 1.77 -5.96 -13.56
N ARG A 104 2.13 -6.95 -12.76
CA ARG A 104 1.27 -8.08 -12.37
C ARG A 104 1.39 -8.37 -10.88
N ASP A 105 0.39 -9.06 -10.34
CA ASP A 105 0.31 -9.47 -8.94
C ASP A 105 0.40 -8.27 -7.98
N LEU A 106 -0.16 -7.10 -8.33
CA LEU A 106 0.00 -5.88 -7.53
C LEU A 106 -0.60 -6.08 -6.14
N LYS A 107 0.21 -5.87 -5.11
CA LYS A 107 -0.22 -5.78 -3.70
C LYS A 107 -0.09 -4.34 -3.23
N ILE A 108 -1.19 -3.80 -2.69
CA ILE A 108 -1.22 -2.49 -2.03
C ILE A 108 -1.43 -2.74 -0.54
N MET A 109 -0.55 -2.20 0.29
CA MET A 109 -0.55 -2.46 1.73
C MET A 109 -0.57 -1.17 2.52
N PHE A 110 -1.50 -1.06 3.46
CA PHE A 110 -1.55 0.01 4.45
C PHE A 110 -1.44 -0.59 5.84
N VAL A 111 -0.42 -0.19 6.59
CA VAL A 111 -0.09 -0.73 7.92
C VAL A 111 -0.20 0.39 8.94
N GLY A 112 -1.31 0.45 9.65
CA GLY A 112 -1.50 1.38 10.76
C GLY A 112 -0.60 1.03 11.95
N CYS A 113 -0.49 -0.25 12.31
CA CYS A 113 0.37 -0.71 13.41
C CYS A 113 0.86 -2.15 13.22
N ALA A 114 2.15 -2.38 13.43
CA ALA A 114 2.79 -3.70 13.44
C ALA A 114 3.40 -3.99 14.83
N PRO A 115 2.72 -4.74 15.72
CA PRO A 115 3.25 -5.12 17.02
C PRO A 115 4.32 -6.23 16.91
N GLU A 116 5.20 -6.37 17.89
CA GLU A 116 6.19 -7.48 17.93
C GLU A 116 5.54 -8.87 17.74
N LYS A 117 4.39 -9.08 18.38
CA LYS A 117 3.61 -10.31 18.24
C LYS A 117 2.55 -10.11 17.16
N LYS A 118 2.82 -10.65 15.98
CA LYS A 118 1.84 -10.73 14.89
C LYS A 118 0.50 -11.26 15.37
N ASN A 119 -0.55 -10.54 14.97
CA ASN A 119 -1.92 -10.96 15.14
C ASN A 119 -2.60 -10.94 13.76
N GLU A 120 -2.71 -12.10 13.13
CA GLU A 120 -3.34 -12.23 11.81
C GLU A 120 -4.80 -11.75 11.78
N LYS A 121 -5.47 -11.65 12.94
CA LYS A 121 -6.83 -11.09 13.02
C LYS A 121 -6.89 -9.59 12.76
N TRP A 122 -5.75 -8.90 12.74
CA TRP A 122 -5.66 -7.47 12.43
C TRP A 122 -5.32 -7.20 10.96
N VAL A 123 -5.17 -8.26 10.16
CA VAL A 123 -4.81 -8.18 8.76
C VAL A 123 -6.03 -8.56 7.91
N SER A 124 -6.63 -7.57 7.27
CA SER A 124 -7.62 -7.79 6.22
C SER A 124 -6.91 -8.03 4.90
N ARG A 125 -7.17 -9.17 4.27
CA ARG A 125 -6.66 -9.53 2.94
C ARG A 125 -7.82 -9.62 1.98
N VAL A 126 -7.80 -8.80 0.93
CA VAL A 126 -8.90 -8.68 -0.03
C VAL A 126 -8.34 -8.83 -1.44
N ARG A 127 -8.93 -9.74 -2.21
CA ARG A 127 -8.67 -9.83 -3.65
C ARG A 127 -9.63 -8.95 -4.40
N VAL A 128 -9.11 -8.14 -5.31
CA VAL A 128 -9.86 -7.06 -5.95
C VAL A 128 -9.42 -6.89 -7.39
N THR A 129 -10.33 -6.43 -8.25
CA THR A 129 -9.97 -5.97 -9.60
C THR A 129 -9.53 -4.51 -9.55
N SER A 130 -8.75 -4.06 -10.54
CA SER A 130 -8.23 -2.69 -10.58
C SER A 130 -9.31 -1.59 -10.48
N ASP A 131 -10.54 -1.86 -10.94
CA ASP A 131 -11.68 -0.93 -10.86
C ASP A 131 -12.38 -0.89 -9.50
N LYS A 132 -12.07 -1.84 -8.61
CA LYS A 132 -12.70 -1.99 -7.29
C LYS A 132 -11.80 -1.64 -6.12
N ILE A 133 -10.56 -1.22 -6.36
CA ILE A 133 -9.60 -0.85 -5.32
C ILE A 133 -10.17 0.18 -4.35
N ILE A 134 -10.77 1.27 -4.85
CA ILE A 134 -11.31 2.36 -4.00
C ILE A 134 -12.48 1.85 -3.15
N ASP A 135 -13.38 1.07 -3.74
CA ASP A 135 -14.54 0.49 -3.03
C ASP A 135 -14.05 -0.37 -1.85
N GLU A 136 -13.07 -1.25 -2.09
CA GLU A 136 -12.54 -2.12 -1.03
C GLU A 136 -11.71 -1.36 0.01
N LEU A 137 -10.97 -0.32 -0.38
CA LEU A 137 -10.29 0.55 0.60
C LEU A 137 -11.28 1.24 1.52
N TYR A 138 -12.41 1.74 0.98
CA TYR A 138 -13.43 2.40 1.78
C TYR A 138 -14.08 1.45 2.79
N GLU A 139 -14.45 0.23 2.36
CA GLU A 139 -15.07 -0.77 3.24
C GLU A 139 -14.12 -1.26 4.35
N ASN A 140 -12.81 -1.25 4.07
CA ASN A 140 -11.78 -1.71 5.01
C ASN A 140 -11.04 -0.56 5.71
N GLN A 141 -11.45 0.70 5.57
CA GLN A 141 -10.66 1.88 5.98
C GLN A 141 -10.31 1.94 7.48
N PHE A 142 -11.02 1.19 8.32
CA PHE A 142 -10.81 1.12 9.77
C PHE A 142 -9.94 -0.07 10.22
N GLU A 143 -9.53 -0.92 9.28
CA GLU A 143 -8.66 -2.06 9.58
C GLU A 143 -7.25 -1.59 9.95
N THR A 144 -6.63 -2.29 10.89
CA THR A 144 -5.26 -1.96 11.32
C THR A 144 -4.25 -2.21 10.21
N VAL A 145 -4.47 -3.29 9.44
CA VAL A 145 -3.67 -3.62 8.27
C VAL A 145 -4.59 -4.06 7.15
N ILE A 146 -4.45 -3.41 5.99
CA ILE A 146 -5.17 -3.77 4.77
C ILE A 146 -4.12 -4.22 3.75
N ILE A 147 -4.38 -5.36 3.13
CA ILE A 147 -3.62 -5.88 2.00
C ILE A 147 -4.60 -6.13 0.86
N LEU A 148 -4.52 -5.30 -0.18
CA LEU A 148 -5.27 -5.51 -1.40
C LEU A 148 -4.40 -6.26 -2.40
N GLU A 149 -4.86 -7.43 -2.82
CA GLU A 149 -4.29 -8.23 -3.90
C GLU A 149 -5.06 -7.90 -5.18
N VAL A 150 -4.44 -7.12 -6.08
CA VAL A 150 -5.05 -6.60 -7.30
C VAL A 150 -4.75 -7.53 -8.47
N ASP A 151 -5.80 -8.10 -9.04
CA ASP A 151 -5.79 -8.96 -10.24
C ASP A 151 -5.85 -8.14 -11.55
#